data_AF-A0AAD1X053-F1
#
_entry.id   AF-A0AAD1X053-F1
#
_cell.length_a   1.000
_cell.length_b   1.000
_cell.length_c   1.000
_cell.angle_alpha   90.00
_cell.angle_beta   90.00
_cell.angle_gamma   90.00
#
_symmetry.space_group_name_H-M   'P 1'
#
loop_
_entity.id
_entity.type
_entity.pdbx_description
1 polymer ?
#
loop_
_entity_poly.entity_id
_entity_poly.type
_entity_poly.pdbx_seq_one_letter_code
_entity_poly.pdbx_strand_id
1 'polypeptide(L)' 'RYSCIDYIFIQQEGLTHLQKADIRPTPWADHSETSIHLDSPIFKPTRTSWRMNESLLLDVVIQSQLTVHLNQYFERERNC' A
#
# COMPACT_ATOMS: atom_id res chain seq x y z
N ARG A 1 15.63 -14.32 34.21
CA ARG A 1 14.36 -14.17 33.47
C ARG A 1 14.66 -13.25 32.30
N TYR A 2 14.49 -13.72 31.06
CA TYR A 2 14.55 -12.84 29.89
C TYR A 2 13.21 -12.10 29.80
N SER A 3 13.26 -10.78 29.74
CA SER A 3 12.07 -9.96 29.51
C SER A 3 11.92 -9.76 28.00
N CYS A 4 10.80 -10.18 27.42
CA CYS A 4 10.48 -9.89 26.03
C CYS A 4 9.69 -8.58 26.00
N ILE A 5 10.36 -7.47 25.65
CA ILE A 5 9.76 -6.13 25.67
C ILE A 5 9.66 -5.51 24.28
N ASP A 6 10.38 -6.05 23.30
CA ASP A 6 10.41 -5.56 21.94
C ASP A 6 9.42 -6.35 21.07
N TYR A 7 8.47 -5.62 20.47
CA TYR A 7 7.41 -6.19 19.64
C TYR A 7 7.32 -5.47 18.32
N ILE A 8 7.14 -6.24 17.24
CA ILE A 8 6.82 -5.72 15.92
C ILE A 8 5.43 -6.23 15.54
N PHE A 9 4.50 -5.29 15.35
CA PHE A 9 3.14 -5.60 14.93
C PHE A 9 3.03 -5.50 13.42
N ILE A 10 2.36 -6.47 12.80
CA ILE A 10 2.02 -6.46 11.39
C ILE A 10 0.53 -6.76 11.21
N GLN A 11 -0.05 -6.19 10.15
CA GLN A 11 -1.42 -6.51 9.75
C GLN A 11 -1.51 -7.96 9.26
N GLN A 12 -2.71 -8.54 9.31
CA GLN A 12 -2.93 -9.93 8.91
C GLN A 12 -2.53 -10.18 7.46
N GLU A 13 -2.77 -9.21 6.58
CA GLU A 13 -2.39 -9.23 5.18
C GLU A 13 -0.87 -9.24 5.00
N GLY A 14 -0.11 -8.68 5.94
CA GLY A 14 1.36 -8.68 5.94
C GLY A 14 1.97 -10.02 6.33
N LEU A 15 1.22 -10.93 6.99
CA LEU A 15 1.75 -12.23 7.42
C LEU A 15 2.12 -13.14 6.24
N THR A 16 1.37 -13.05 5.14
CA THR A 16 1.64 -13.82 3.92
C THR A 16 2.94 -13.39 3.23
N HIS A 17 3.42 -12.19 3.56
CA HIS A 17 4.65 -11.60 3.05
C HIS A 17 5.83 -11.78 4.01
N LEU A 18 5.63 -12.36 5.19
CA LEU A 18 6.70 -12.56 6.17
C LEU A 18 7.63 -13.69 5.74
N GLN A 19 8.87 -13.34 5.40
CA GLN A 19 9.91 -14.31 5.09
C GLN A 19 10.63 -14.79 6.35
N LYS A 20 10.92 -13.88 7.27
CA LYS A 20 11.78 -14.16 8.42
C LYS A 20 11.50 -13.23 9.59
N ALA A 21 11.64 -13.77 10.80
CA ALA A 21 11.71 -13.01 12.04
C ALA A 21 12.94 -13.48 12.82
N ASP A 22 13.80 -12.55 13.24
CA ASP A 22 15.07 -12.85 13.91
C ASP A 22 15.26 -11.96 15.14
N ILE A 23 15.96 -12.52 16.14
CA ILE A 23 16.54 -11.77 17.26
C ILE A 23 18.05 -11.87 17.15
N ARG A 24 18.74 -10.74 16.98
CA ARG A 24 20.19 -10.69 16.77
C ARG A 24 20.91 -10.19 18.04
N PRO A 25 21.95 -10.91 18.51
CA PRO A 25 22.76 -10.43 19.62
C PRO A 25 23.46 -9.12 19.27
N THR A 26 23.23 -8.09 20.08
CA THR A 26 23.83 -6.77 19.89
C THR A 26 24.76 -6.49 21.08
N PRO A 27 26.09 -6.65 20.93
CA PRO A 27 27.01 -6.68 22.08
C PRO A 27 27.21 -5.31 22.77
N TRP A 28 26.77 -4.24 22.12
CA TRP A 28 26.88 -2.85 22.61
C TRP A 28 25.54 -2.30 23.13
N ALA A 29 24.49 -3.11 23.16
CA ALA A 29 23.18 -2.74 23.68
C ALA A 29 22.78 -3.66 24.84
N ASP A 30 21.97 -3.12 25.74
CA ASP A 30 21.33 -3.86 26.83
C ASP A 30 20.14 -4.72 26.35
N HIS A 31 19.70 -4.53 25.10
CA HIS A 31 18.68 -5.29 24.41
C HIS A 31 19.18 -5.89 23.09
N SER A 32 18.64 -7.06 22.71
CA SER A 32 18.93 -7.68 21.42
C SER A 32 18.05 -7.08 20.32
N GLU A 33 18.60 -6.90 19.13
CA GLU A 33 17.83 -6.38 17.99
C GLU A 33 16.74 -7.38 17.59
N THR A 34 15.48 -6.94 17.52
CA THR A 34 14.37 -7.72 16.98
C THR A 34 14.06 -7.22 15.58
N SER A 35 14.03 -8.11 14.58
CA SER A 35 13.85 -7.73 13.17
C SER A 35 12.89 -8.68 12.45
N ILE A 36 12.17 -8.15 11.46
CA ILE A 36 11.35 -8.91 10.51
C ILE A 36 11.72 -8.56 9.07
N HIS A 37 11.63 -9.54 8.18
CA HIS A 37 11.84 -9.38 6.73
C HIS A 37 10.53 -9.68 6.01
N LEU A 38 10.02 -8.69 5.30
CA LEU A 38 8.79 -8.77 4.53
C LEU A 38 9.11 -8.67 3.04
N ASP A 39 8.55 -9.58 2.24
CA ASP A 39 8.49 -9.40 0.79
C ASP A 39 7.54 -8.26 0.47
N SER A 40 8.06 -7.18 -0.07
CA SER A 40 7.20 -6.15 -0.63
C SER A 40 6.56 -6.71 -1.90
N PRO A 41 5.22 -6.87 -1.97
CA PRO A 41 4.60 -7.22 -3.24
C PRO A 41 4.93 -6.08 -4.20
N ILE A 42 5.77 -6.36 -5.19
CA ILE A 42 5.95 -5.46 -6.32
C ILE A 42 4.54 -5.26 -6.86
N PHE A 43 4.04 -4.02 -6.78
CA PHE A 43 2.80 -3.65 -7.44
C PHE A 43 3.00 -3.93 -8.92
N LYS A 44 2.58 -5.12 -9.34
CA LYS A 44 2.39 -5.43 -10.74
C LYS A 44 0.99 -4.90 -11.02
N PRO A 45 0.84 -3.78 -11.74
CA PRO A 45 -0.48 -3.38 -12.18
C PRO A 45 -1.05 -4.59 -12.93
N THR A 46 -2.00 -5.28 -12.31
CA THR A 46 -2.81 -6.24 -13.02
C THR A 46 -3.42 -5.44 -14.15
N ARG A 47 -3.30 -5.95 -15.38
CA ARG A 47 -3.97 -5.38 -16.55
C ARG A 47 -5.49 -5.59 -16.46
N THR A 48 -6.07 -5.49 -15.26
CA THR A 48 -7.42 -5.01 -15.07
C THR A 48 -7.40 -3.56 -15.54
N SER A 49 -7.59 -3.40 -16.85
CA SER A 49 -8.16 -2.18 -17.40
C SER A 49 -9.23 -1.73 -16.42
N TRP A 50 -9.16 -0.49 -15.95
CA TRP A 50 -10.35 0.20 -15.50
C TRP A 50 -11.30 0.15 -16.69
N ARG A 51 -12.11 -0.93 -16.79
CA ARG A 51 -13.24 -0.94 -17.69
C ARG A 51 -14.21 -0.05 -16.96
N MET A 52 -14.14 1.24 -17.28
CA MET A 52 -15.17 2.18 -16.96
C MET A 52 -16.49 1.47 -17.24
N ASN A 53 -17.33 1.34 -16.21
CA ASN A 53 -18.62 0.70 -16.41
C ASN A 53 -19.40 1.63 -17.34
N GLU A 54 -19.42 1.32 -18.64
CA GLU A 54 -20.04 2.16 -19.66
C GLU A 54 -21.53 2.38 -19.39
N SER A 55 -22.18 1.50 -18.60
CA SER A 55 -23.55 1.73 -18.14
C SER A 55 -23.68 2.93 -17.19
N LEU A 56 -22.63 3.28 -16.43
CA LEU A 56 -22.59 4.49 -15.60
C LEU A 56 -22.37 5.76 -16.42
N LEU A 57 -21.89 5.66 -17.67
CA LEU A 57 -21.82 6.81 -18.58
C LEU A 57 -23.20 7.22 -19.12
N LEU A 58 -24.21 6.34 -19.02
CA LEU A 58 -25.59 6.65 -19.38
C LEU A 58 -26.31 7.46 -18.28
N ASP A 59 -25.76 7.47 -17.06
CA ASP A 59 -26.26 8.32 -16.00
C ASP A 59 -25.78 9.76 -16.23
N VAL A 60 -26.72 10.66 -16.51
CA VAL A 60 -26.47 12.07 -16.82
C VAL A 60 -25.75 12.78 -15.67
N VAL A 61 -26.01 12.39 -14.43
CA VAL A 61 -25.35 12.98 -13.25
C VAL A 61 -23.89 12.59 -13.24
N ILE A 62 -23.59 11.30 -13.42
CA ILE A 62 -22.22 10.78 -13.43
C ILE A 62 -21.44 11.34 -14.63
N GLN A 63 -22.07 11.42 -15.81
CA GLN A 63 -21.44 11.98 -17.02
C GLN A 63 -21.04 13.45 -16.82
N SER A 64 -21.90 14.25 -16.19
CA SER A 64 -21.61 15.66 -15.92
C SER A 64 -20.46 15.82 -14.91
N GLN A 65 -20.45 15.04 -13.83
CA GLN A 65 -19.38 15.05 -12.83
C GLN A 65 -18.04 14.64 -13.44
N LEU A 66 -18.04 13.57 -14.24
CA LEU A 66 -16.83 13.06 -14.86
C LEU A 66 -16.24 14.05 -15.86
N THR A 67 -17.09 14.76 -16.61
CA THR A 67 -16.68 15.82 -17.53
C THR A 67 -16.00 16.97 -16.77
N VAL A 68 -16.57 17.40 -15.64
CA VAL A 68 -15.98 18.45 -14.80
C VAL A 68 -14.61 18.02 -14.27
N HIS A 69 -14.50 16.80 -13.74
CA HIS A 69 -13.23 16.30 -13.20
C HIS A 69 -12.15 16.12 -14.26
N LEU A 70 -12.50 15.66 -15.46
CA LEU A 70 -11.55 15.54 -16.57
C LEU A 70 -11.03 16.91 -17.02
N ASN A 71 -11.92 17.91 -17.13
CA ASN A 71 -11.51 19.27 -17.48
C ASN A 71 -10.56 19.86 -16.44
N GLN A 72 -10.87 19.70 -15.15
CA GLN A 72 -9.99 20.14 -14.05
C GLN A 72 -8.63 19.46 -14.10
N TYR A 73 -8.60 18.15 -14.37
CA TYR A 73 -7.35 17.39 -14.51
C TYR A 73 -6.48 17.95 -15.64
N PHE A 74 -7.04 18.11 -16.84
CA PHE A 74 -6.28 18.61 -17.99
C PHE A 74 -5.91 20.10 -17.90
N GLU A 75 -6.72 20.92 -17.22
CA GLU A 75 -6.35 22.31 -16.92
C GLU A 75 -5.19 22.38 -15.92
N ARG A 76 -5.16 21.49 -14.92
CA ARG A 76 -4.08 21.42 -13.95
C ARG A 76 -2.77 20.99 -14.59
N GLU A 77 -2.81 19.96 -15.43
CA GLU A 77 -1.63 19.44 -16.16
C GLU A 77 -1.13 20.42 -17.25
N ARG A 78 -1.99 21.29 -17.79
CA ARG A 78 -1.57 22.35 -18.73
C ARG A 78 -0.86 23.53 -18.06
N ASN A 79 -1.10 23.74 -16.78
CA ASN A 79 -0.57 24.85 -16.00
C ASN A 79 0.69 24.45 -15.19
N CYS A 80 1.22 23.24 -15.42
CA CYS A 80 2.52 22.77 -14.96
C CYS A 80 3.51 22.72 -16.13
#